data_AF-A0A661E345-F1
#
_entry.id   AF-A0A661E345-F1
#
_cell.length_a   1.000
_cell.length_b   1.000
_cell.length_c   1.000
_cell.angle_alpha   90.00
_cell.angle_beta   90.00
_cell.angle_gamma   90.00
#
_symmetry.space_group_name_H-M   'P 1'
#
loop_
_entity.id
_entity.type
_entity.pdbx_description
1 polymer ?
#
loop_
_entity_poly.entity_id
_entity_poly.type
_entity_poly.pdbx_seq_one_letter_code
_entity_poly.pdbx_strand_id
1 'polypeptide(L)'
;MGRAIVDLWVAEGGHVAVIDIDKQAAESAAKAAVDRGVKAMAIGLNVTDLEAIKAMEPAVVAELGGIDALFNVAGTNLFKDVEESE
;
A
#
# COMPACT_ATOMS: atom_id res chain seq x y z
N MET A 1 -10.45 3.30 -1.22
CA MET A 1 -10.05 3.77 0.11
C MET A 1 -8.54 3.99 0.22
N GLY A 2 -7.71 2.98 -0.09
CA GLY A 2 -6.25 3.08 0.03
C GLY A 2 -5.64 4.33 -0.63
N ARG A 3 -6.00 4.61 -1.89
CA ARG A 3 -5.54 5.82 -2.59
C ARG A 3 -5.86 7.14 -1.86
N ALA A 4 -7.06 7.27 -1.29
CA ALA A 4 -7.44 8.48 -0.56
C ALA A 4 -6.63 8.67 0.73
N ILE A 5 -6.26 7.57 1.41
CA ILE A 5 -5.36 7.63 2.58
C ILE A 5 -3.99 8.12 2.16
N VAL A 6 -3.44 7.59 1.06
CA VAL A 6 -2.17 8.05 0.49
C VAL A 6 -2.22 9.53 0.15
N ASP A 7 -3.27 9.98 -0.55
CA ASP A 7 -3.40 11.37 -0.97
C ASP A 7 -3.47 12.34 0.22
N LEU A 8 -4.12 11.95 1.32
CA LEU A 8 -4.20 12.73 2.56
C LEU A 8 -2.87 12.72 3.34
N TRP A 9 -2.29 11.54 3.55
CA TRP A 9 -1.00 11.39 4.25
C TRP A 9 0.10 12.23 3.61
N VAL A 10 0.16 12.20 2.27
CA VAL A 10 1.14 12.97 1.49
C VAL A 10 0.82 14.47 1.49
N ALA A 11 -0.45 14.88 1.56
CA ALA A 11 -0.81 16.29 1.67
C ALA A 11 -0.26 16.93 2.96
N GLU A 12 -0.10 16.15 4.02
CA GLU A 12 0.52 16.56 5.29
C GLU A 12 2.06 16.42 5.28
N GLY A 13 2.67 16.08 4.15
CA GLY A 13 4.12 15.93 3.99
C GLY A 13 4.68 14.54 4.36
N GLY A 14 3.80 13.57 4.64
CA GLY A 14 4.20 12.21 4.98
C GLY A 14 4.83 11.45 3.82
N HIS A 15 5.90 10.71 4.09
CA HIS A 15 6.48 9.74 3.16
C HIS A 15 5.67 8.45 3.17
N VAL A 16 5.63 7.73 2.05
CA VAL A 16 4.71 6.59 1.91
C VAL A 16 5.25 5.45 1.03
N ALA A 17 5.11 4.21 1.50
CA ALA A 17 5.21 3.03 0.66
C ALA A 17 3.78 2.58 0.29
N VAL A 18 3.48 2.52 -1.01
CA VAL A 18 2.19 2.04 -1.51
C VAL A 18 2.35 0.57 -1.89
N ILE A 19 1.65 -0.30 -1.14
CA ILE A 19 1.69 -1.75 -1.35
C ILE A 19 0.34 -2.20 -1.86
N ASP A 20 0.33 -2.81 -3.04
CA ASP A 20 -0.88 -3.31 -3.69
C ASP A 20 -0.57 -4.56 -4.52
N ILE A 21 -1.55 -5.44 -4.72
CA ILE A 21 -1.40 -6.59 -5.63
C ILE A 21 -1.36 -6.09 -7.09
N ASP A 22 -2.03 -4.97 -7.39
CA ASP A 22 -1.89 -4.25 -8.64
C ASP A 22 -0.69 -3.28 -8.56
N LYS A 23 0.46 -3.77 -9.04
CA LYS A 23 1.71 -2.99 -9.07
C LYS A 23 1.58 -1.69 -9.84
N GLN A 24 0.80 -1.65 -10.93
CA GLN A 24 0.68 -0.46 -11.76
C GLN A 24 -0.13 0.63 -11.05
N ALA A 25 -1.19 0.25 -10.33
CA ALA A 25 -1.93 1.16 -9.48
C ALA A 25 -1.05 1.73 -8.35
N ALA A 26 -0.23 0.88 -7.70
CA ALA A 26 0.72 1.31 -6.68
C ALA A 26 1.76 2.30 -7.23
N GLU A 27 2.36 2.01 -8.39
CA GLU A 27 3.32 2.88 -9.07
C GLU A 27 2.73 4.24 -9.43
N SER A 28 1.48 4.26 -9.92
CA SER A 28 0.77 5.51 -10.22
C SER A 28 0.57 6.37 -8.97
N ALA A 29 0.17 5.77 -7.85
CA ALA A 29 -0.02 6.48 -6.59
C ALA A 29 1.31 6.99 -6.00
N ALA A 30 2.35 6.17 -6.00
CA ALA A 30 3.68 6.57 -5.53
C ALA A 30 4.26 7.69 -6.39
N LYS A 31 4.09 7.63 -7.72
CA LYS A 31 4.51 8.71 -8.61
C LYS A 31 3.79 10.03 -8.28
N ALA A 32 2.48 10.00 -8.09
CA ALA A 32 1.73 11.20 -7.71
C ALA A 32 2.18 11.77 -6.36
N ALA A 33 2.61 10.90 -5.43
CA ALA A 33 3.19 11.33 -4.17
C ALA A 33 4.58 11.98 -4.34
N VAL A 34 5.46 11.39 -5.16
CA VAL A 34 6.76 11.99 -5.51
C VAL A 34 6.58 13.36 -6.18
N ASP A 35 5.61 13.49 -7.09
CA ASP A 35 5.31 14.76 -7.76
C ASP A 35 4.82 15.85 -6.77
N ARG A 36 4.43 15.48 -5.53
CA ARG A 36 4.12 16.39 -4.42
C ARG A 36 5.32 16.69 -3.51
N GLY A 37 6.50 16.15 -3.80
CA GLY A 37 7.75 16.48 -3.10
C GLY A 37 8.07 15.62 -1.88
N VAL A 38 7.34 14.53 -1.63
CA VAL A 38 7.67 13.55 -0.58
C VAL A 38 8.41 12.35 -1.15
N LYS A 39 9.09 11.58 -0.30
CA LYS A 39 9.58 10.24 -0.69
C LYS A 39 8.41 9.28 -0.79
N ALA A 40 8.36 8.53 -1.89
CA ALA A 40 7.41 7.44 -2.02
C ALA A 40 7.98 6.29 -2.87
N MET A 41 7.55 5.07 -2.55
CA MET A 41 7.88 3.86 -3.31
C MET A 41 6.64 3.00 -3.50
N ALA A 42 6.66 2.16 -4.53
CA ALA A 42 5.58 1.23 -4.83
C ALA A 42 6.09 -0.22 -4.75
N ILE A 43 5.30 -1.10 -4.16
CA ILE A 43 5.60 -2.53 -4.04
C ILE A 43 4.38 -3.31 -4.52
N GLY A 44 4.58 -4.12 -5.56
CA GLY A 44 3.60 -5.10 -6.01
C GLY A 44 3.66 -6.33 -5.12
N LEU A 45 2.65 -6.56 -4.28
CA LEU A 45 2.66 -7.64 -3.30
C LEU A 45 1.26 -8.14 -2.96
N ASN A 46 1.12 -9.47 -2.87
CA ASN A 46 -0.07 -10.09 -2.31
C ASN A 46 0.04 -10.13 -0.78
N VAL A 47 -0.88 -9.42 -0.10
CA VAL A 47 -0.90 -9.32 1.37
C VAL A 47 -1.20 -10.63 2.09
N THR A 48 -1.61 -11.69 1.38
CA THR A 48 -1.76 -13.02 1.98
C THR A 48 -0.45 -13.80 2.05
N ASP A 49 0.62 -13.31 1.43
CA ASP A 49 1.95 -13.92 1.44
C ASP A 49 2.81 -13.31 2.56
N LEU A 50 2.86 -14.00 3.70
CA LEU A 50 3.59 -13.54 4.87
C LEU A 50 5.11 -13.46 4.64
N GLU A 51 5.67 -14.32 3.80
CA GLU A 51 7.11 -14.31 3.53
C GLU A 51 7.47 -13.14 2.61
N ALA A 52 6.63 -12.84 1.62
CA ALA A 52 6.77 -11.62 0.82
C ALA A 52 6.67 -10.36 1.69
N ILE A 53 5.75 -10.32 2.68
CA ILE A 53 5.62 -9.19 3.61
C ILE A 53 6.91 -9.00 4.41
N LYS A 54 7.46 -10.08 4.99
CA LYS A 54 8.73 -10.00 5.74
C LYS A 54 9.90 -9.55 4.86
N ALA A 55 9.92 -9.99 3.60
CA ALA A 55 10.98 -9.65 2.66
C ALA A 55 10.94 -8.18 2.21
N MET A 56 9.77 -7.53 2.20
CA MET A 56 9.66 -6.14 1.76
C MET A 56 10.00 -5.10 2.85
N GLU A 57 9.84 -5.45 4.13
CA GLU A 57 10.02 -4.52 5.25
C GLU A 57 11.41 -3.83 5.23
N PRO A 58 12.54 -4.55 5.04
CA PRO A 58 13.85 -3.91 5.03
C PRO A 58 14.01 -2.87 3.92
N ALA A 59 13.38 -3.09 2.75
CA ALA A 59 13.42 -2.15 1.64
C ALA A 59 12.64 -0.87 1.96
N VAL A 60 11.47 -1.00 2.60
CA VAL A 60 10.67 0.16 3.05
C VAL A 60 11.43 0.98 4.09
N VAL A 61 12.01 0.33 5.09
CA VAL A 61 12.79 1.00 6.14
C VAL A 61 14.02 1.69 5.56
N ALA A 62 14.73 1.06 4.64
CA ALA A 62 15.91 1.65 4.00
C ALA A 62 15.57 2.92 3.20
N GLU A 63 14.45 2.93 2.48
CA GLU A 63 14.05 4.06 1.63
C GLU A 63 13.46 5.23 2.44
N LEU A 64 12.56 4.90 3.39
CA LEU A 64 11.75 5.89 4.11
C LEU A 64 12.29 6.25 5.50
N GLY A 65 13.24 5.47 6.03
CA GLY A 65 13.87 5.70 7.33
C GLY A 65 13.13 5.06 8.52
N GLY A 66 12.02 4.36 8.28
CA GLY A 66 11.21 3.73 9.32
C GLY A 66 9.76 3.52 8.88
N ILE A 67 8.93 3.02 9.80
CA ILE A 67 7.48 2.86 9.64
C ILE A 67 6.79 3.46 10.86
N ASP A 68 6.22 4.66 10.71
CA ASP A 68 5.48 5.34 11.78
C ASP A 68 4.02 4.86 11.89
N ALA A 69 3.44 4.45 10.77
CA ALA A 69 2.05 4.00 10.67
C ALA A 69 1.91 2.91 9.60
N LEU A 70 1.01 1.96 9.84
CA LEU A 70 0.63 0.90 8.91
C LEU A 70 -0.89 0.91 8.72
N PHE A 71 -1.33 0.95 7.47
CA PHE A 71 -2.75 0.93 7.10
C PHE A 71 -3.08 -0.36 6.35
N ASN A 72 -3.66 -1.34 7.07
CA ASN A 72 -4.12 -2.60 6.47
C ASN A 72 -5.48 -2.39 5.78
N VAL A 73 -5.45 -1.93 4.53
CA VAL A 73 -6.66 -1.50 3.78
C VAL A 73 -7.10 -2.51 2.72
N ALA A 74 -6.20 -3.41 2.29
CA ALA A 74 -6.50 -4.38 1.25
C ALA A 74 -7.65 -5.31 1.67
N GLY A 75 -8.64 -5.44 0.80
CA GLY A 75 -9.82 -6.26 1.04
C GLY A 75 -10.64 -6.44 -0.23
N THR A 76 -11.29 -7.58 -0.35
CA THR A 76 -12.24 -7.89 -1.41
C THR A 76 -13.52 -8.43 -0.77
N ASN A 77 -14.65 -8.23 -1.43
CA ASN A 77 -15.93 -8.81 -1.02
C ASN A 77 -16.34 -9.83 -2.07
N LEU A 78 -16.77 -11.00 -1.62
CA LEU A 78 -17.44 -11.98 -2.45
C LEU A 78 -18.91 -11.97 -2.07
N PHE A 79 -19.77 -11.57 -3.00
CA PHE A 79 -21.21 -11.67 -2.82
C PHE A 79 -21.65 -13.11 -3.15
N LYS A 80 -22.32 -13.74 -2.20
CA LYS A 80 -22.92 -15.07 -2.33
C LYS A 80 -24.29 -15.04 -1.68
N ASP A 81 -25.22 -15.83 -2.21
CA ASP A 81 -26.46 -16.11 -1.48
C ASP A 81 -26.16 -17.00 -0.27
N VAL A 82 -27.06 -16.99 0.73
CA VAL A 82 -26.90 -17.79 1.96
C VAL A 82 -26.75 -19.27 1.63
N GLU A 83 -27.45 -19.74 0.60
CA GLU A 83 -27.43 -21.12 0.12
C GLU A 83 -26.11 -21.51 -0.56
N GLU A 84 -25.30 -20.54 -1.01
CA GLU A 84 -24.03 -20.75 -1.72
C GLU A 84 -22.80 -20.52 -0.83
N SER A 85 -23.05 -20.16 0.43
CA SER A 85 -22.04 -19.83 1.44
C SER A 85 -21.71 -21.07 2.29
N GLU A 86 -21.25 -22.14 1.64
CA GLU A 86 -20.54 -23.26 2.28
C GLU A 86 -19.03 -23.16 2.06
#